data_AF-A0AA97EAX1-F1
#
_entry.id   AF-A0AA97EAX1-F1
#
_cell.length_a   1.000
_cell.length_b   1.000
_cell.length_c   1.000
_cell.angle_alpha   90.00
_cell.angle_beta   90.00
_cell.angle_gamma   90.00
#
_symmetry.space_group_name_H-M   'P 1'
#
loop_
_entity.id
_entity.type
_entity.pdbx_description
1 polymer ?
#
loop_
_entity_poly.entity_id
_entity_poly.type
_entity_poly.pdbx_seq_one_letter_code
_entity_poly.pdbx_strand_id
1 'polypeptide(L)'
;MSTPEPHPPDSLPNNNELAMQRTEMAEQRTAMAENRTTMAEQRTGLSIERTDLAELRTELAKERTRAAEERTLMAWIRTALSMISFGFGIDRLFTYLERTEAALTLNRLTEERVLGLSLMTLGLFTLVMAIVNHWTTLKSIESSDYKYGPTWSQGLVVATVLLFLGLAAFIPLALGGVQMAEVFTLNSRVATTLTALTIFILMLTLGVQTAPSSLTTLWQQPGLLGRSLLATLVLFPIGAAVIGYLVLSGGQNVGRVAVGLGVLAAAPGAPLLSRRAAMAGSNPDVAISLQVTLALLAIVTTPLTLLVLSFLFAPIDASTDYLAIAKQVFLAQVLPLGLGLAIRRFSGEQAANIGQLLSTVASTLFAVLLVFALGISVVVLPTIAWRGLVAIPLIVVFGLACGHSLGGPEMGARSAIATGTIARNAGMALFLLAANGAGNAIPTVIAYVVIGALTALPYNIWAKRQTQPVENPA
;
A
#
# COMPACT_ATOMS: atom_id res chain seq x y z
N MET A 1 -30.07 79.35 69.03
CA MET A 1 -30.10 78.31 67.99
C MET A 1 -30.02 76.97 68.70
N SER A 2 -31.00 76.11 68.48
CA SER A 2 -31.39 74.93 69.26
C SER A 2 -30.34 73.82 69.37
N THR A 3 -30.15 73.26 70.56
CA THR A 3 -29.51 71.95 70.79
C THR A 3 -30.54 70.94 71.30
N PRO A 4 -30.50 69.67 70.86
CA PRO A 4 -31.58 68.69 71.03
C PRO A 4 -31.57 68.04 72.42
N GLU A 5 -32.73 67.50 72.83
CA GLU A 5 -32.93 66.69 74.04
C GLU A 5 -32.05 65.42 74.06
N PRO A 6 -31.65 64.94 75.26
CA PRO A 6 -30.92 63.69 75.41
C PRO A 6 -31.84 62.47 75.32
N HIS A 7 -31.44 61.47 74.53
CA HIS A 7 -32.06 60.15 74.50
C HIS A 7 -31.94 59.43 75.86
N PRO A 8 -32.96 58.67 76.30
CA PRO A 8 -32.91 57.94 77.56
C PRO A 8 -31.99 56.71 77.47
N PRO A 9 -31.44 56.22 78.61
CA PRO A 9 -30.49 55.12 78.64
C PRO A 9 -31.17 53.76 78.38
N ASP A 10 -30.57 52.98 77.49
CA ASP A 10 -30.97 51.61 77.18
C ASP A 10 -30.89 50.72 78.44
N SER A 11 -32.01 50.08 78.80
CA SER A 11 -32.09 49.12 79.90
C SER A 11 -31.22 47.89 79.61
N LEU A 12 -30.31 47.54 80.53
CA LEU A 12 -29.51 46.32 80.45
C LEU A 12 -30.45 45.08 80.45
N PRO A 13 -30.31 44.15 79.48
CA PRO A 13 -31.21 43.00 79.37
C PRO A 13 -31.06 42.05 80.56
N ASN A 14 -32.17 41.41 80.95
CA ASN A 14 -32.20 40.44 82.04
C ASN A 14 -31.36 39.18 81.68
N ASN A 15 -30.61 38.61 82.63
CA ASN A 15 -29.79 37.40 82.40
C ASN A 15 -30.61 36.22 81.85
N ASN A 16 -31.89 36.13 82.20
CA ASN A 16 -32.78 35.11 81.63
C ASN A 16 -33.13 35.38 80.16
N GLU A 17 -33.25 36.65 79.75
CA GLU A 17 -33.49 37.02 78.33
C GLU A 17 -32.27 36.71 77.46
N LEU A 18 -31.06 36.99 77.97
CA LEU A 18 -29.81 36.62 77.30
C LEU A 18 -29.63 35.11 77.18
N ALA A 19 -30.04 34.34 78.19
CA ALA A 19 -30.03 32.89 78.13
C ALA A 19 -31.02 32.36 77.08
N MET A 20 -32.24 32.90 77.03
CA MET A 20 -33.24 32.55 76.01
C MET A 20 -32.75 32.89 74.58
N GLN A 21 -32.17 34.09 74.36
CA GLN A 21 -31.59 34.47 73.07
C GLN A 21 -30.45 33.54 72.62
N ARG A 22 -29.62 33.06 73.55
CA ARG A 22 -28.54 32.10 73.23
C ARG A 22 -29.10 30.74 72.84
N THR A 23 -30.15 30.29 73.50
CA THR A 23 -30.85 29.04 73.15
C THR A 23 -31.51 29.17 71.79
N GLU A 24 -32.20 30.28 71.52
CA GLU A 24 -32.83 30.57 70.22
C GLU A 24 -31.79 30.65 69.09
N MET A 25 -30.65 31.31 69.32
CA MET A 25 -29.54 31.32 68.34
C MET A 25 -28.94 29.92 68.13
N ALA A 26 -28.85 29.09 69.18
CA ALA A 26 -28.35 27.72 69.06
C ALA A 26 -29.34 26.85 68.24
N GLU A 27 -30.64 26.99 68.46
CA GLU A 27 -31.68 26.34 67.66
C GLU A 27 -31.60 26.79 66.20
N GLN A 28 -31.51 28.09 65.92
CA GLN A 28 -31.34 28.62 64.56
C GLN A 28 -30.08 28.09 63.86
N ARG A 29 -28.95 28.01 64.56
CA ARG A 29 -27.70 27.44 64.03
C ARG A 29 -27.82 25.96 63.73
N THR A 30 -28.54 25.22 64.57
CA THR A 30 -28.78 23.78 64.40
C THR A 30 -29.69 23.55 63.20
N ALA A 31 -30.79 24.29 63.09
CA ALA A 31 -31.67 24.26 61.92
C ALA A 31 -30.95 24.66 60.63
N MET A 32 -30.05 25.66 60.69
CA MET A 32 -29.23 26.04 59.54
C MET A 32 -28.18 24.99 59.17
N ALA A 33 -27.61 24.28 60.15
CA ALA A 33 -26.69 23.17 59.91
C ALA A 33 -27.42 21.98 59.26
N GLU A 34 -28.60 21.64 59.74
CA GLU A 34 -29.47 20.60 59.15
C GLU A 34 -29.85 20.93 57.70
N ASN A 35 -30.20 22.20 57.43
CA ASN A 35 -30.49 22.65 56.07
C ASN A 35 -29.26 22.62 55.15
N ARG A 36 -28.05 22.84 55.69
CA ARG A 36 -26.80 22.69 54.92
C ARG A 36 -26.49 21.23 54.63
N THR A 37 -26.76 20.31 55.56
CA THR A 37 -26.55 18.88 55.35
C THR A 37 -27.53 18.33 54.31
N THR A 38 -28.81 18.71 54.37
CA THR A 38 -29.81 18.29 53.36
C THR A 38 -29.47 18.82 51.97
N MET A 39 -29.02 20.08 51.86
CA MET A 39 -28.53 20.63 50.59
C MET A 39 -27.27 19.94 50.08
N ALA A 40 -26.36 19.51 50.97
CA ALA A 40 -25.17 18.75 50.59
C ALA A 40 -25.55 17.37 50.04
N GLU A 41 -26.47 16.66 50.69
CA GLU A 41 -27.00 15.37 50.23
C GLU A 41 -27.67 15.49 48.85
N GLN A 42 -28.52 16.51 48.66
CA GLN A 42 -29.14 16.78 47.35
C GLN A 42 -28.09 17.07 46.27
N ARG A 43 -27.05 17.86 46.58
CA ARG A 43 -25.95 18.14 45.63
C ARG A 43 -25.18 16.88 45.27
N THR A 44 -24.92 16.01 46.25
CA THR A 44 -24.26 14.72 45.98
C THR A 44 -25.14 13.81 45.13
N GLY A 45 -26.44 13.72 45.41
CA GLY A 45 -27.40 12.96 44.60
C GLY A 45 -27.45 13.45 43.15
N LEU A 46 -27.56 14.77 42.95
CA LEU A 46 -27.52 15.41 41.63
C LEU A 46 -26.17 15.19 40.91
N SER A 47 -25.06 15.12 41.64
CA SER A 47 -23.73 14.87 41.06
C SER A 47 -23.61 13.43 40.56
N ILE A 48 -24.16 12.46 41.30
CA ILE A 48 -24.20 11.05 40.87
C ILE A 48 -25.06 10.93 39.61
N GLU A 49 -26.27 11.49 39.64
CA GLU A 49 -27.18 11.48 38.49
C GLU A 49 -26.54 12.12 37.24
N ARG A 50 -25.82 13.23 37.40
CA ARG A 50 -25.07 13.85 36.29
C ARG A 50 -23.96 12.97 35.73
N THR A 51 -23.30 12.19 36.59
CA THR A 51 -22.23 11.28 36.21
C THR A 51 -22.82 10.10 35.43
N ASP A 52 -23.91 9.51 35.92
CA ASP A 52 -24.63 8.42 35.25
C ASP A 52 -25.17 8.86 33.87
N LEU A 53 -25.75 10.07 33.79
CA LEU A 53 -26.20 10.63 32.51
C LEU A 53 -25.03 10.89 31.54
N ALA A 54 -23.86 11.27 32.05
CA ALA A 54 -22.67 11.48 31.22
C ALA A 54 -22.13 10.16 30.68
N GLU A 55 -22.12 9.10 31.49
CA GLU A 55 -21.76 7.75 31.07
C GLU A 55 -22.73 7.22 30.01
N LEU A 56 -24.04 7.36 30.24
CA LEU A 56 -25.07 6.95 29.27
C LEU A 56 -24.91 7.68 27.92
N ARG A 57 -24.63 8.99 27.94
CA ARG A 57 -24.37 9.76 26.70
C ARG A 57 -23.15 9.24 25.96
N THR A 58 -22.12 8.81 26.69
CA THR A 58 -20.90 8.24 26.12
C THR A 58 -21.17 6.88 25.47
N GLU A 59 -21.92 6.01 26.14
CA GLU A 59 -22.33 4.72 25.59
C GLU A 59 -23.24 4.86 24.36
N LEU A 60 -24.23 5.77 24.40
CA LEU A 60 -25.07 6.07 23.23
C LEU A 60 -24.26 6.64 22.07
N ALA A 61 -23.20 7.40 22.34
CA ALA A 61 -22.30 7.89 21.28
C ALA A 61 -21.48 6.75 20.64
N LYS A 62 -21.01 5.78 21.44
CA LYS A 62 -20.37 4.55 20.93
C LYS A 62 -21.33 3.75 20.06
N GLU A 63 -22.57 3.56 20.52
CA GLU A 63 -23.61 2.84 19.77
C GLU A 63 -23.93 3.51 18.41
N ARG A 64 -24.04 4.85 18.39
CA ARG A 64 -24.20 5.60 17.13
C ARG A 64 -23.04 5.41 16.17
N THR A 65 -21.81 5.39 16.70
CA THR A 65 -20.59 5.18 15.89
C THR A 65 -20.56 3.76 15.33
N ARG A 66 -20.88 2.76 16.15
CA ARG A 66 -21.04 1.36 15.70
C ARG A 66 -22.10 1.23 14.62
N ALA A 67 -23.28 1.82 14.82
CA ALA A 67 -24.36 1.77 13.82
C ALA A 67 -23.96 2.45 12.50
N ALA A 68 -23.15 3.52 12.55
CA ALA A 68 -22.58 4.13 11.36
C ALA A 68 -21.61 3.18 10.64
N GLU A 69 -20.73 2.50 11.38
CA GLU A 69 -19.81 1.48 10.82
C GLU A 69 -20.53 0.23 10.27
N GLU A 70 -21.68 -0.14 10.82
CA GLU A 70 -22.52 -1.19 10.23
C GLU A 70 -23.12 -0.76 8.88
N ARG A 71 -23.57 0.51 8.75
CA ARG A 71 -24.05 1.06 7.48
C ARG A 71 -22.94 1.14 6.43
N THR A 72 -21.73 1.53 6.82
CA THR A 72 -20.59 1.54 5.88
C THR A 72 -20.30 0.11 5.42
N LEU A 73 -20.26 -0.87 6.33
CA LEU A 73 -20.08 -2.29 5.97
C LEU A 73 -21.15 -2.78 4.99
N MET A 74 -22.42 -2.42 5.17
CA MET A 74 -23.49 -2.78 4.22
C MET A 74 -23.28 -2.16 2.83
N ALA A 75 -22.82 -0.91 2.77
CA ALA A 75 -22.49 -0.27 1.49
C ALA A 75 -21.32 -0.97 0.79
N TRP A 76 -20.34 -1.43 1.55
CA TRP A 76 -19.22 -2.23 1.04
C TRP A 76 -19.65 -3.60 0.52
N ILE A 77 -20.50 -4.31 1.26
CA ILE A 77 -21.08 -5.59 0.81
C ILE A 77 -21.77 -5.40 -0.54
N ARG A 78 -22.57 -4.34 -0.69
CA ARG A 78 -23.26 -4.03 -1.95
C ARG A 78 -22.28 -3.80 -3.10
N THR A 79 -21.27 -2.97 -2.88
CA THR A 79 -20.27 -2.64 -3.92
C THR A 79 -19.49 -3.88 -4.35
N ALA A 80 -19.02 -4.68 -3.38
CA ALA A 80 -18.31 -5.92 -3.64
C ALA A 80 -19.20 -6.93 -4.40
N LEU A 81 -20.46 -7.10 -3.98
CA LEU A 81 -21.40 -8.00 -4.64
C LEU A 81 -21.63 -7.59 -6.10
N SER A 82 -21.84 -6.29 -6.37
CA SER A 82 -22.00 -5.79 -7.73
C SER A 82 -20.78 -6.08 -8.61
N MET A 83 -19.56 -5.90 -8.09
CA MET A 83 -18.34 -6.21 -8.83
C MET A 83 -18.19 -7.71 -9.12
N ILE A 84 -18.50 -8.56 -8.13
CA ILE A 84 -18.47 -10.02 -8.29
C ILE A 84 -19.52 -10.48 -9.31
N SER A 85 -20.77 -10.01 -9.18
CA SER A 85 -21.86 -10.36 -10.09
C SER A 85 -21.60 -9.87 -11.51
N PHE A 86 -21.08 -8.66 -11.69
CA PHE A 86 -20.72 -8.16 -13.01
C PHE A 86 -19.55 -8.94 -13.61
N GLY A 87 -18.52 -9.26 -12.81
CA GLY A 87 -17.39 -10.09 -13.24
C GLY A 87 -17.85 -11.48 -13.71
N PHE A 88 -18.78 -12.09 -12.98
CA PHE A 88 -19.43 -13.35 -13.37
C PHE A 88 -20.27 -13.22 -14.63
N GLY A 89 -21.06 -12.16 -14.73
CA GLY A 89 -21.88 -11.88 -15.91
C GLY A 89 -21.02 -11.78 -17.17
N ILE A 90 -19.91 -11.05 -17.11
CA ILE A 90 -18.96 -10.93 -18.22
C ILE A 90 -18.40 -12.30 -18.61
N ASP A 91 -17.81 -13.03 -17.66
CA ASP A 91 -17.20 -14.34 -17.93
C ASP A 91 -18.19 -15.30 -18.60
N ARG A 92 -19.43 -15.34 -18.11
CA ARG A 92 -20.45 -16.25 -18.63
C ARG A 92 -21.05 -15.80 -19.96
N LEU A 93 -21.25 -14.49 -20.16
CA LEU A 93 -21.78 -13.92 -21.39
C LEU A 93 -20.87 -14.24 -22.57
N PHE A 94 -19.57 -13.98 -22.44
CA PHE A 94 -18.60 -14.25 -23.48
C PHE A 94 -18.44 -15.75 -23.74
N THR A 95 -18.41 -16.57 -22.68
CA THR A 95 -18.43 -18.04 -22.81
C THR A 95 -19.67 -18.55 -23.58
N TYR A 96 -20.81 -17.87 -23.46
CA TYR A 96 -22.04 -18.26 -24.13
C TYR A 96 -22.07 -17.83 -25.59
N LEU A 97 -21.67 -16.59 -25.89
CA LEU A 97 -21.63 -16.06 -27.26
C LEU A 97 -20.72 -16.89 -28.18
N GLU A 98 -19.60 -17.40 -27.66
CA GLU A 98 -18.67 -18.21 -28.44
C GLU A 98 -19.17 -19.64 -28.69
N ARG A 99 -20.03 -20.20 -27.82
CA ARG A 99 -20.68 -21.50 -28.10
C ARG A 99 -21.62 -21.44 -29.30
N THR A 100 -22.13 -20.26 -29.62
CA THR A 100 -23.01 -20.00 -30.77
C THR A 100 -22.24 -19.69 -32.06
N GLU A 101 -21.00 -19.20 -32.00
CA GLU A 101 -20.14 -18.95 -33.16
C GLU A 101 -18.98 -19.96 -33.18
N ALA A 102 -19.20 -21.10 -33.84
CA ALA A 102 -18.22 -22.18 -33.93
C ALA A 102 -16.89 -21.71 -34.56
N ALA A 103 -15.81 -21.93 -33.81
CA ALA A 103 -14.42 -22.02 -34.25
C ALA A 103 -13.82 -20.79 -34.96
N LEU A 104 -13.19 -19.87 -34.21
CA LEU A 104 -11.97 -19.19 -34.66
C LEU A 104 -11.17 -18.62 -33.45
N THR A 105 -9.93 -19.10 -33.31
CA THR A 105 -8.80 -18.60 -32.48
C THR A 105 -8.75 -18.93 -30.98
N LEU A 106 -7.94 -19.95 -30.66
CA LEU A 106 -7.56 -20.52 -29.35
C LEU A 106 -6.96 -19.55 -28.29
N ASN A 107 -7.06 -18.23 -28.44
CA ASN A 107 -6.42 -17.27 -27.53
C ASN A 107 -7.37 -16.19 -26.96
N ARG A 108 -8.56 -15.96 -27.56
CA ARG A 108 -9.51 -14.93 -27.11
C ARG A 108 -10.25 -15.32 -25.82
N LEU A 109 -10.57 -16.61 -25.67
CA LEU A 109 -11.17 -17.24 -24.48
C LEU A 109 -10.41 -16.97 -23.17
N THR A 110 -9.10 -16.77 -23.25
CA THR A 110 -8.26 -16.55 -22.06
C THR A 110 -8.34 -15.09 -21.61
N GLU A 111 -8.53 -14.17 -22.55
CA GLU A 111 -8.48 -12.72 -22.32
C GLU A 111 -9.76 -12.18 -21.67
N GLU A 112 -10.93 -12.54 -22.19
CA GLU A 112 -12.22 -12.08 -21.65
C GLU A 112 -12.55 -12.71 -20.28
N ARG A 113 -12.16 -13.98 -20.09
CA ARG A 113 -12.23 -14.69 -18.81
C ARG A 113 -11.31 -14.09 -17.75
N VAL A 114 -10.11 -13.66 -18.16
CA VAL A 114 -9.17 -12.96 -17.28
C VAL A 114 -9.82 -11.69 -16.72
N LEU A 115 -10.59 -10.96 -17.52
CA LEU A 115 -11.31 -9.79 -17.03
C LEU A 115 -12.35 -10.15 -15.97
N GLY A 116 -13.26 -11.07 -16.29
CA GLY A 116 -14.33 -11.47 -15.37
C GLY A 116 -13.78 -11.92 -14.01
N LEU A 117 -12.75 -12.77 -14.05
CA LEU A 117 -12.06 -13.25 -12.85
C LEU A 117 -11.33 -12.13 -12.08
N SER A 118 -10.68 -11.21 -12.78
CA SER A 118 -10.00 -10.09 -12.13
C SER A 118 -10.95 -9.17 -11.38
N LEU A 119 -12.13 -8.91 -11.94
CA LEU A 119 -13.16 -8.09 -11.31
C LEU A 119 -13.80 -8.80 -10.12
N MET A 120 -14.04 -10.11 -10.23
CA MET A 120 -14.47 -10.92 -9.07
C MET A 120 -13.42 -10.89 -7.95
N THR A 121 -12.14 -11.04 -8.29
CA THR A 121 -11.03 -11.02 -7.33
C THR A 121 -10.96 -9.66 -6.63
N LEU A 122 -11.13 -8.58 -7.39
CA LEU A 122 -11.19 -7.22 -6.85
C LEU A 122 -12.38 -7.04 -5.89
N GLY A 123 -13.58 -7.49 -6.28
CA GLY A 123 -14.76 -7.47 -5.41
C GLY A 123 -14.54 -8.25 -4.12
N LEU A 124 -14.00 -9.47 -4.20
CA LEU A 124 -13.67 -10.29 -3.04
C LEU A 124 -12.65 -9.60 -2.12
N PHE A 125 -11.61 -9.02 -2.69
CA PHE A 125 -10.59 -8.29 -1.94
C PHE A 125 -11.18 -7.07 -1.20
N THR A 126 -12.03 -6.28 -1.88
CA THR A 126 -12.70 -5.12 -1.23
C THR A 126 -13.59 -5.56 -0.07
N LEU A 127 -14.26 -6.71 -0.19
CA LEU A 127 -15.07 -7.27 0.90
C LEU A 127 -14.22 -7.69 2.09
N VAL A 128 -13.11 -8.40 1.85
CA VAL A 128 -12.17 -8.79 2.93
C VAL A 128 -11.60 -7.55 3.64
N MET A 129 -11.20 -6.52 2.88
CA MET A 129 -10.72 -5.27 3.47
C MET A 129 -11.78 -4.58 4.32
N ALA A 130 -13.04 -4.54 3.86
CA ALA A 130 -14.15 -3.97 4.61
C ALA A 130 -14.42 -4.73 5.92
N ILE A 131 -14.37 -6.07 5.88
CA ILE A 131 -14.52 -6.91 7.08
C ILE A 131 -13.39 -6.62 8.08
N VAL A 132 -12.13 -6.64 7.65
CA VAL A 132 -10.98 -6.39 8.54
C VAL A 132 -11.05 -4.98 9.15
N ASN A 133 -11.43 -3.98 8.36
CA ASN A 133 -11.59 -2.60 8.85
C ASN A 133 -12.72 -2.49 9.87
N HIS A 134 -13.86 -3.13 9.61
CA HIS A 134 -14.99 -3.15 10.54
C HIS A 134 -14.59 -3.80 11.87
N TRP A 135 -13.94 -4.97 11.82
CA TRP A 135 -13.47 -5.67 13.02
C TRP A 135 -12.45 -4.86 13.82
N THR A 136 -11.49 -4.23 13.15
CA THR A 136 -10.45 -3.42 13.82
C THR A 136 -11.04 -2.15 14.44
N THR A 137 -11.97 -1.49 13.76
CA THR A 137 -12.65 -0.29 14.27
C THR A 137 -13.52 -0.64 15.47
N LEU A 138 -14.29 -1.74 15.40
CA LEU A 138 -15.16 -2.17 16.50
C LEU A 138 -14.34 -2.48 17.77
N LYS A 139 -13.21 -3.19 17.60
CA LYS A 139 -12.27 -3.47 18.69
C LYS A 139 -11.63 -2.19 19.27
N SER A 140 -11.44 -1.16 18.46
CA SER A 140 -10.92 0.13 18.92
C SER A 140 -11.96 0.93 19.70
N ILE A 141 -13.25 0.85 19.36
CA ILE A 141 -14.33 1.57 20.05
C ILE A 141 -14.64 0.93 21.42
N GLU A 142 -14.38 -0.37 21.57
CA GLU A 142 -14.57 -1.10 22.82
C GLU A 142 -13.57 -0.72 23.92
N SER A 143 -12.41 -0.14 23.58
CA SER A 143 -11.42 0.27 24.58
C SER A 143 -11.84 1.56 25.32
N SER A 144 -11.63 1.58 26.63
CA SER A 144 -11.97 2.71 27.50
C SER A 144 -11.11 3.96 27.27
N ASP A 145 -9.93 3.83 26.66
CA ASP A 145 -9.00 4.92 26.33
C ASP A 145 -8.93 5.18 24.81
N TYR A 146 -10.10 5.25 24.16
CA TYR A 146 -10.17 5.54 22.73
C TYR A 146 -9.63 6.95 22.44
N LYS A 147 -8.43 7.01 21.87
CA LYS A 147 -7.85 8.23 21.30
C LYS A 147 -8.06 8.21 19.79
N TYR A 148 -8.62 9.29 19.24
CA TYR A 148 -8.76 9.47 17.80
C TYR A 148 -7.38 9.35 17.13
N GLY A 149 -7.20 8.26 16.38
CA GLY A 149 -6.05 8.08 15.50
C GLY A 149 -6.45 8.39 14.06
N PRO A 150 -5.59 9.02 13.25
CA PRO A 150 -5.83 9.16 11.82
C PRO A 150 -5.83 7.78 11.15
N THR A 151 -7.00 7.18 11.00
CA THR A 151 -7.18 5.94 10.22
C THR A 151 -7.29 6.29 8.73
N TRP A 152 -6.94 5.34 7.87
CA TRP A 152 -7.01 5.52 6.42
C TRP A 152 -8.48 5.72 6.01
N SER A 153 -8.81 6.86 5.40
CA SER A 153 -10.17 7.12 4.89
C SER A 153 -10.51 6.11 3.79
N GLN A 154 -11.34 5.12 4.11
CA GLN A 154 -11.71 4.08 3.15
C GLN A 154 -12.50 4.66 1.95
N GLY A 155 -13.27 5.73 2.17
CA GLY A 155 -13.96 6.44 1.09
C GLY A 155 -12.99 7.09 0.10
N LEU A 156 -11.91 7.69 0.59
CA LEU A 156 -10.87 8.28 -0.26
C LEU A 156 -10.12 7.20 -1.06
N VAL A 157 -9.88 6.04 -0.45
CA VAL A 157 -9.30 4.87 -1.12
C VAL A 157 -10.18 4.46 -2.32
N VAL A 158 -11.48 4.26 -2.15
CA VAL A 158 -12.38 3.87 -3.26
C VAL A 158 -12.50 4.94 -4.31
N ALA A 159 -12.73 6.19 -3.90
CA ALA A 159 -12.86 7.30 -4.84
C ALA A 159 -11.61 7.40 -5.73
N THR A 160 -10.44 7.18 -5.14
CA THR A 160 -9.17 7.11 -5.85
C THR A 160 -9.13 5.93 -6.83
N VAL A 161 -9.46 4.71 -6.38
CA VAL A 161 -9.50 3.52 -7.26
C VAL A 161 -10.42 3.77 -8.46
N LEU A 162 -11.65 4.19 -8.20
CA LEU A 162 -12.66 4.39 -9.23
C LEU A 162 -12.29 5.52 -10.18
N LEU A 163 -11.74 6.62 -9.67
CA LEU A 163 -11.26 7.73 -10.49
C LEU A 163 -10.19 7.25 -11.47
N PHE A 164 -9.19 6.52 -10.98
CA PHE A 164 -8.07 6.09 -11.80
C PHE A 164 -8.38 4.91 -12.72
N LEU A 165 -9.21 3.97 -12.27
CA LEU A 165 -9.74 2.91 -13.13
C LEU A 165 -10.62 3.52 -14.24
N GLY A 166 -11.46 4.50 -13.87
CA GLY A 166 -12.27 5.28 -14.80
C GLY A 166 -11.43 6.06 -15.80
N LEU A 167 -10.39 6.77 -15.35
CA LEU A 167 -9.45 7.48 -16.24
C LEU A 167 -8.68 6.53 -17.14
N ALA A 168 -8.17 5.42 -16.61
CA ALA A 168 -7.44 4.42 -17.39
C ALA A 168 -8.31 3.77 -18.46
N ALA A 169 -9.61 3.58 -18.21
CA ALA A 169 -10.57 3.15 -19.21
C ALA A 169 -10.95 4.27 -20.18
N PHE A 170 -11.19 5.48 -19.68
CA PHE A 170 -11.67 6.62 -20.46
C PHE A 170 -10.63 7.14 -21.46
N ILE A 171 -9.37 7.28 -21.07
CA ILE A 171 -8.33 7.88 -21.92
C ILE A 171 -8.18 7.14 -23.25
N PRO A 172 -8.02 5.79 -23.29
CA PRO A 172 -7.92 5.07 -24.57
C PRO A 172 -9.19 5.11 -25.41
N LEU A 173 -10.37 5.11 -24.77
CA LEU A 173 -11.66 5.22 -25.46
C LEU A 173 -11.88 6.62 -26.08
N ALA A 174 -11.55 7.67 -25.33
CA ALA A 174 -11.71 9.07 -25.77
C ALA A 174 -10.74 9.44 -26.91
N LEU A 175 -9.57 8.81 -26.97
CA LEU A 175 -8.59 8.99 -28.04
C LEU A 175 -8.93 8.20 -29.32
N GLY A 176 -10.12 7.57 -29.40
CA GLY A 176 -10.68 7.03 -30.65
C GLY A 176 -9.97 5.81 -31.23
N GLY A 177 -9.15 5.11 -30.44
CA GLY A 177 -8.23 4.09 -30.95
C GLY A 177 -8.42 2.67 -30.41
N VAL A 178 -9.55 2.35 -29.75
CA VAL A 178 -9.73 1.05 -29.08
C VAL A 178 -11.12 0.47 -29.33
N GLN A 179 -11.17 -0.74 -29.88
CA GLN A 179 -12.40 -1.54 -29.94
C GLN A 179 -12.68 -2.13 -28.55
N MET A 180 -13.95 -2.22 -28.13
CA MET A 180 -14.31 -2.73 -26.79
C MET A 180 -13.69 -4.10 -26.45
N ALA A 181 -13.41 -4.93 -27.46
CA ALA A 181 -12.72 -6.20 -27.30
C ALA A 181 -11.23 -6.07 -26.90
N GLU A 182 -10.54 -5.00 -27.29
CA GLU A 182 -9.12 -4.77 -26.96
C GLU A 182 -8.92 -4.19 -25.55
N VAL A 183 -9.98 -3.65 -24.95
CA VAL A 183 -9.97 -3.09 -23.59
C VAL A 183 -9.66 -4.17 -22.54
N PHE A 184 -9.99 -5.43 -22.84
CA PHE A 184 -10.03 -6.51 -21.86
C PHE A 184 -8.99 -7.61 -22.10
N THR A 185 -8.01 -7.38 -22.97
CA THR A 185 -6.95 -8.35 -23.30
C THR A 185 -5.74 -8.26 -22.37
N LEU A 186 -4.87 -9.29 -22.34
CA LEU A 186 -3.61 -9.24 -21.57
C LEU A 186 -2.66 -8.13 -22.08
N ASN A 187 -2.84 -7.71 -23.34
CA ASN A 187 -2.17 -6.56 -23.97
C ASN A 187 -3.01 -5.27 -23.90
N SER A 188 -4.03 -5.22 -23.04
CA SER A 188 -4.96 -4.10 -22.94
C SER A 188 -4.24 -2.77 -22.76
N ARG A 189 -4.63 -1.79 -23.58
CA ARG A 189 -4.22 -0.39 -23.42
C ARG A 189 -4.64 0.18 -22.07
N VAL A 190 -5.73 -0.32 -21.49
CA VAL A 190 -6.21 0.10 -20.16
C VAL A 190 -5.29 -0.46 -19.07
N ALA A 191 -4.95 -1.75 -19.12
CA ALA A 191 -4.06 -2.36 -18.14
C ALA A 191 -2.65 -1.72 -18.18
N THR A 192 -2.13 -1.46 -19.37
CA THR A 192 -0.83 -0.77 -19.56
C THR A 192 -0.88 0.68 -19.09
N THR A 193 -1.97 1.43 -19.36
CA THR A 193 -2.17 2.80 -18.87
C THR A 193 -2.27 2.85 -17.35
N LEU A 194 -3.07 1.95 -16.75
CA LEU A 194 -3.21 1.84 -15.30
C LEU A 194 -1.87 1.49 -14.63
N THR A 195 -1.11 0.56 -15.22
CA THR A 195 0.23 0.20 -14.76
C THR A 195 1.18 1.40 -14.83
N ALA A 196 1.22 2.10 -15.97
CA ALA A 196 2.08 3.28 -16.15
C ALA A 196 1.74 4.39 -15.15
N LEU A 197 0.46 4.67 -14.95
CA LEU A 197 -0.02 5.67 -14.00
C LEU A 197 0.32 5.30 -12.54
N THR A 198 0.17 4.02 -12.21
CA THR A 198 0.55 3.49 -10.89
C THR A 198 2.04 3.66 -10.64
N ILE A 199 2.90 3.31 -11.61
CA ILE A 199 4.36 3.49 -11.50
C ILE A 199 4.71 4.98 -11.37
N PHE A 200 4.09 5.83 -12.19
CA PHE A 200 4.31 7.27 -12.17
C PHE A 200 4.04 7.85 -10.79
N ILE A 201 2.86 7.56 -10.22
CA ILE A 201 2.48 8.06 -8.90
C ILE A 201 3.37 7.44 -7.82
N LEU A 202 3.76 6.16 -7.92
CA LEU A 202 4.68 5.54 -6.96
C LEU A 202 6.07 6.21 -6.97
N MET A 203 6.61 6.53 -8.14
CA MET A 203 7.92 7.21 -8.27
C MET A 203 7.86 8.66 -7.81
N LEU A 204 6.76 9.35 -8.13
CA LEU A 204 6.49 10.69 -7.64
C LEU A 204 6.39 10.72 -6.11
N THR A 205 5.59 9.81 -5.54
CA THR A 205 5.45 9.58 -4.10
C THR A 205 6.81 9.38 -3.45
N LEU A 206 7.64 8.51 -4.04
CA LEU A 206 8.97 8.23 -3.52
C LEU A 206 9.81 9.49 -3.49
N GLY A 207 9.91 10.24 -4.58
CA GLY A 207 10.68 11.49 -4.61
C GLY A 207 10.21 12.51 -3.57
N VAL A 208 8.90 12.65 -3.38
CA VAL A 208 8.35 13.57 -2.35
C VAL A 208 8.72 13.11 -0.93
N GLN A 209 8.66 11.80 -0.66
CA GLN A 209 8.88 11.24 0.69
C GLN A 209 10.36 10.98 1.03
N THR A 210 11.27 10.92 0.07
CA THR A 210 12.70 10.70 0.33
C THR A 210 13.41 11.91 0.93
N ALA A 211 13.99 11.75 2.12
CA ALA A 211 14.85 12.76 2.72
C ALA A 211 16.18 12.88 1.97
N PRO A 212 16.74 14.10 1.80
CA PRO A 212 18.03 14.29 1.15
C PRO A 212 19.17 13.49 1.79
N SER A 213 19.15 13.34 3.12
CA SER A 213 20.13 12.54 3.88
C SER A 213 20.10 11.06 3.46
N SER A 214 18.91 10.49 3.32
CA SER A 214 18.69 9.09 2.91
C SER A 214 19.09 8.82 1.45
N LEU A 215 19.18 9.83 0.59
CA LEU A 215 19.63 9.65 -0.79
C LEU A 215 21.12 9.31 -0.85
N THR A 216 21.91 9.93 0.01
CA THR A 216 23.37 9.83 -0.01
C THR A 216 23.95 8.68 0.84
N THR A 217 23.13 7.95 1.58
CA THR A 217 23.58 6.91 2.54
C THR A 217 24.51 5.88 1.90
N LEU A 218 24.14 5.28 0.76
CA LEU A 218 25.04 4.33 0.07
C LEU A 218 26.21 5.03 -0.62
N TRP A 219 26.04 6.28 -1.06
CA TRP A 219 27.08 7.05 -1.72
C TRP A 219 28.23 7.39 -0.78
N GLN A 220 27.95 7.52 0.52
CA GLN A 220 28.95 7.65 1.58
C GLN A 220 29.70 6.34 1.85
N GLN A 221 29.20 5.20 1.35
CA GLN A 221 29.79 3.86 1.52
C GLN A 221 30.11 3.24 0.14
N PRO A 222 31.11 3.74 -0.60
CA PRO A 222 31.35 3.35 -2.00
C PRO A 222 31.61 1.85 -2.19
N GLY A 223 32.23 1.19 -1.19
CA GLY A 223 32.43 -0.26 -1.21
C GLY A 223 31.13 -1.06 -1.16
N LEU A 224 30.16 -0.62 -0.35
CA LEU A 224 28.84 -1.25 -0.25
C LEU A 224 28.00 -0.93 -1.50
N LEU A 225 28.07 0.32 -1.98
CA LEU A 225 27.41 0.74 -3.22
C LEU A 225 27.89 -0.10 -4.41
N GLY A 226 29.19 -0.21 -4.63
CA GLY A 226 29.75 -1.01 -5.73
C GLY A 226 29.33 -2.48 -5.69
N ARG A 227 29.35 -3.10 -4.50
CA ARG A 227 28.86 -4.47 -4.29
C ARG A 227 27.36 -4.60 -4.57
N SER A 228 26.56 -3.62 -4.14
CA SER A 228 25.10 -3.63 -4.38
C SER A 228 24.76 -3.48 -5.86
N LEU A 229 25.47 -2.62 -6.59
CA LEU A 229 25.32 -2.43 -8.02
C LEU A 229 25.79 -3.67 -8.78
N LEU A 230 26.90 -4.29 -8.37
CA LEU A 230 27.38 -5.54 -8.95
C LEU A 230 26.37 -6.69 -8.75
N ALA A 231 25.79 -6.83 -7.55
CA ALA A 231 24.76 -7.83 -7.29
C ALA A 231 23.54 -7.61 -8.19
N THR A 232 23.09 -6.37 -8.31
CA THR A 232 21.81 -6.01 -8.93
C THR A 232 21.89 -5.88 -10.46
N LEU A 233 22.90 -5.21 -10.99
CA LEU A 233 23.00 -4.84 -12.40
C LEU A 233 23.80 -5.85 -13.23
N VAL A 234 24.61 -6.69 -12.58
CA VAL A 234 25.52 -7.61 -13.28
C VAL A 234 25.20 -9.05 -12.91
N LEU A 235 25.41 -9.45 -11.65
CA LEU A 235 25.26 -10.85 -11.24
C LEU A 235 23.84 -11.34 -11.42
N PHE A 236 22.83 -10.59 -10.96
CA PHE A 236 21.44 -11.03 -11.07
C PHE A 236 20.97 -11.21 -12.52
N PRO A 237 21.14 -10.23 -13.44
CA PRO A 237 20.76 -10.43 -14.84
C PRO A 237 21.52 -11.56 -15.53
N ILE A 238 22.84 -11.66 -15.32
CA ILE A 238 23.65 -12.74 -15.92
C ILE A 238 23.27 -14.10 -15.35
N GLY A 239 23.06 -14.20 -14.03
CA GLY A 239 22.63 -15.44 -13.40
C GLY A 239 21.22 -15.85 -13.82
N ALA A 240 20.30 -14.88 -13.94
CA ALA A 240 19.00 -15.11 -14.56
C ALA A 240 19.14 -15.63 -16.00
N ALA A 241 20.13 -15.12 -16.75
CA ALA A 241 20.46 -15.58 -18.08
C ALA A 241 20.94 -17.01 -18.14
N VAL A 242 21.95 -17.34 -17.34
CA VAL A 242 22.53 -18.67 -17.28
C VAL A 242 21.49 -19.68 -16.79
N ILE A 243 20.77 -19.39 -15.69
CA ILE A 243 19.73 -20.28 -15.17
C ILE A 243 18.62 -20.44 -16.20
N GLY A 244 18.17 -19.36 -16.83
CA GLY A 244 17.17 -19.41 -17.88
C GLY A 244 17.61 -20.25 -19.08
N TYR A 245 18.85 -20.08 -19.56
CA TYR A 245 19.40 -20.90 -20.64
C TYR A 245 19.47 -22.38 -20.26
N LEU A 246 20.02 -22.70 -19.08
CA LEU A 246 20.17 -24.08 -18.62
C LEU A 246 18.83 -24.78 -18.40
N VAL A 247 17.88 -24.12 -17.73
CA VAL A 247 16.59 -24.72 -17.36
C VAL A 247 15.62 -24.75 -18.53
N LEU A 248 15.64 -23.72 -19.38
CA LEU A 248 14.66 -23.59 -20.45
C LEU A 248 15.13 -24.23 -21.76
N SER A 249 16.41 -24.54 -21.96
CA SER A 249 16.90 -25.17 -23.21
C SER A 249 16.07 -26.41 -23.65
N GLY A 250 15.66 -26.43 -24.93
CA GLY A 250 15.03 -27.58 -25.58
C GLY A 250 13.52 -27.80 -25.35
N GLY A 251 12.70 -26.75 -25.19
CA GLY A 251 11.24 -26.88 -24.99
C GLY A 251 10.40 -25.96 -25.88
N GLN A 252 9.21 -26.40 -26.28
CA GLN A 252 8.23 -25.55 -26.97
C GLN A 252 7.65 -24.53 -25.97
N ASN A 253 7.54 -23.25 -26.34
CA ASN A 253 7.19 -22.08 -25.48
C ASN A 253 8.31 -21.45 -24.63
N VAL A 254 9.54 -21.96 -24.73
CA VAL A 254 10.70 -21.43 -24.00
C VAL A 254 11.03 -19.98 -24.36
N GLY A 255 10.84 -19.60 -25.63
CA GLY A 255 11.12 -18.24 -26.08
C GLY A 255 10.32 -17.17 -25.32
N ARG A 256 9.03 -17.43 -25.03
CA ARG A 256 8.16 -16.48 -24.31
C ARG A 256 8.62 -16.30 -22.86
N VAL A 257 8.97 -17.40 -22.21
CA VAL A 257 9.46 -17.38 -20.81
C VAL A 257 10.82 -16.70 -20.72
N ALA A 258 11.73 -17.01 -21.64
CA ALA A 258 13.05 -16.38 -21.69
C ALA A 258 12.96 -14.86 -21.93
N VAL A 259 12.12 -14.42 -22.87
CA VAL A 259 11.87 -12.99 -23.14
C VAL A 259 11.29 -12.30 -21.90
N GLY A 260 10.28 -12.89 -21.26
CA GLY A 260 9.66 -12.30 -20.07
C GLY A 260 10.61 -12.19 -18.89
N LEU A 261 11.41 -13.23 -18.62
CA LEU A 261 12.43 -13.21 -17.57
C LEU A 261 13.59 -12.26 -17.90
N GLY A 262 14.00 -12.19 -19.17
CA GLY A 262 15.07 -11.30 -19.62
C GLY A 262 14.68 -9.83 -19.47
N VAL A 263 13.49 -9.44 -19.94
CA VAL A 263 12.98 -8.08 -19.78
C VAL A 263 12.79 -7.71 -18.31
N LEU A 264 12.30 -8.64 -17.51
CA LEU A 264 12.18 -8.43 -16.07
C LEU A 264 13.54 -8.29 -15.37
N ALA A 265 14.53 -9.08 -15.75
CA ALA A 265 15.88 -9.01 -15.19
C ALA A 265 16.56 -7.68 -15.51
N ALA A 266 16.32 -7.13 -16.71
CA ALA A 266 16.78 -5.81 -17.12
C ALA A 266 15.94 -4.66 -16.53
N ALA A 267 14.75 -4.94 -16.01
CA ALA A 267 13.89 -3.93 -15.43
C ALA A 267 14.55 -3.31 -14.18
N PRO A 268 14.37 -2.00 -13.96
CA PRO A 268 14.95 -1.30 -12.83
C PRO A 268 14.35 -1.76 -11.49
N GLY A 269 14.92 -1.28 -10.37
CA GLY A 269 14.43 -1.58 -9.04
C GLY A 269 12.96 -1.17 -8.85
N ALA A 270 12.19 -1.99 -8.12
CA ALA A 270 10.76 -1.80 -7.92
C ALA A 270 10.46 -0.52 -7.12
N PRO A 271 9.40 0.23 -7.47
CA PRO A 271 8.94 1.42 -6.73
C PRO A 271 8.67 1.21 -5.23
N LEU A 272 8.41 -0.04 -4.82
CA LEU A 272 8.09 -0.42 -3.46
C LEU A 272 9.22 -1.20 -2.78
N LEU A 273 10.45 -1.07 -3.27
CA LEU A 273 11.60 -1.73 -2.64
C LEU A 273 11.69 -1.35 -1.16
N SER A 274 11.58 -0.06 -0.81
CA SER A 274 11.61 0.39 0.60
C SER A 274 10.59 -0.35 1.49
N ARG A 275 9.36 -0.56 1.02
CA ARG A 275 8.33 -1.30 1.77
C ARG A 275 8.62 -2.80 1.86
N ARG A 276 9.08 -3.41 0.77
CA ARG A 276 9.47 -4.83 0.76
C ARG A 276 10.67 -5.09 1.67
N ALA A 277 11.64 -4.19 1.64
CA ALA A 277 12.83 -4.26 2.45
C ALA A 277 12.47 -4.10 3.95
N ALA A 278 11.53 -3.19 4.28
CA ALA A 278 10.98 -3.09 5.63
C ALA A 278 10.31 -4.40 6.12
N MET A 279 9.64 -5.16 5.24
CA MET A 279 9.11 -6.50 5.60
C MET A 279 10.21 -7.51 5.94
N ALA A 280 11.44 -7.30 5.47
CA ALA A 280 12.62 -8.11 5.80
C ALA A 280 13.45 -7.53 6.96
N GLY A 281 12.93 -6.50 7.66
CA GLY A 281 13.65 -5.82 8.76
C GLY A 281 14.90 -5.06 8.31
N SER A 282 14.98 -4.68 7.04
CA SER A 282 16.15 -4.01 6.47
C SER A 282 16.33 -2.58 6.97
N ASN A 283 17.54 -2.04 6.82
CA ASN A 283 17.77 -0.61 7.01
C ASN A 283 17.04 0.19 5.89
N PRO A 284 16.03 1.02 6.24
CA PRO A 284 15.21 1.72 5.26
C PRO A 284 16.02 2.75 4.45
N ASP A 285 17.02 3.39 5.03
CA ASP A 285 17.86 4.37 4.33
C ASP A 285 18.72 3.72 3.25
N VAL A 286 19.27 2.53 3.53
CA VAL A 286 20.02 1.76 2.53
C VAL A 286 19.11 1.32 1.39
N ALA A 287 17.91 0.83 1.69
CA ALA A 287 16.94 0.40 0.68
C ALA A 287 16.49 1.58 -0.22
N ILE A 288 16.20 2.74 0.38
CA ILE A 288 15.83 3.97 -0.35
C ILE A 288 16.97 4.46 -1.22
N SER A 289 18.19 4.59 -0.67
CA SER A 289 19.36 5.04 -1.40
C SER A 289 19.66 4.13 -2.60
N LEU A 290 19.53 2.80 -2.41
CA LEU A 290 19.70 1.81 -3.48
C LEU A 290 18.64 2.00 -4.56
N GLN A 291 17.37 2.13 -4.15
CA GLN A 291 16.25 2.29 -5.06
C GLN A 291 16.39 3.53 -5.94
N VAL A 292 16.73 4.68 -5.35
CA VAL A 292 16.94 5.93 -6.10
C VAL A 292 18.14 5.80 -7.03
N THR A 293 19.25 5.21 -6.56
CA THR A 293 20.44 5.04 -7.40
C THR A 293 20.13 4.14 -8.60
N LEU A 294 19.44 3.02 -8.39
CA LEU A 294 19.02 2.12 -9.47
C LEU A 294 18.03 2.78 -10.42
N ALA A 295 17.11 3.62 -9.92
CA ALA A 295 16.16 4.36 -10.74
C ALA A 295 16.86 5.37 -11.66
N LEU A 296 17.87 6.08 -11.16
CA LEU A 296 18.65 7.04 -11.95
C LEU A 296 19.51 6.33 -13.01
N LEU A 297 20.15 5.22 -12.64
CA LEU A 297 20.98 4.43 -13.56
C LEU A 297 20.14 3.71 -14.64
N ALA A 298 18.85 3.45 -14.37
CA ALA A 298 17.95 2.68 -15.22
C ALA A 298 17.92 3.13 -16.69
N ILE A 299 18.00 4.44 -16.95
CA ILE A 299 17.96 5.01 -18.31
C ILE A 299 19.02 4.38 -19.20
N VAL A 300 20.20 4.11 -18.62
CA VAL A 300 21.35 3.53 -19.34
C VAL A 300 21.40 2.03 -19.09
N THR A 301 21.22 1.58 -17.85
CA THR A 301 21.45 0.18 -17.47
C THR A 301 20.38 -0.75 -18.01
N THR A 302 19.11 -0.34 -18.11
CA THR A 302 18.04 -1.19 -18.64
C THR A 302 18.24 -1.53 -20.13
N PRO A 303 18.41 -0.56 -21.06
CA PRO A 303 18.68 -0.89 -22.46
C PRO A 303 20.00 -1.63 -22.63
N LEU A 304 21.04 -1.30 -21.85
CA LEU A 304 22.32 -2.02 -21.89
C LEU A 304 22.19 -3.47 -21.43
N THR A 305 21.44 -3.72 -20.35
CA THR A 305 21.20 -5.08 -19.85
C THR A 305 20.38 -5.87 -20.86
N LEU A 306 19.36 -5.26 -21.47
CA LEU A 306 18.60 -5.91 -22.56
C LEU A 306 19.49 -6.26 -23.75
N LEU A 307 20.38 -5.35 -24.15
CA LEU A 307 21.35 -5.61 -25.22
C LEU A 307 22.23 -6.82 -24.87
N VAL A 308 22.84 -6.84 -23.68
CA VAL A 308 23.67 -7.97 -23.23
C VAL A 308 22.87 -9.27 -23.15
N LEU A 309 21.66 -9.22 -22.59
CA LEU A 309 20.79 -10.39 -22.49
C LEU A 309 20.33 -10.91 -23.84
N SER A 310 20.14 -10.04 -24.85
CA SER A 310 19.78 -10.46 -26.22
C SER A 310 20.91 -11.24 -26.92
N PHE A 311 22.15 -11.09 -26.47
CA PHE A 311 23.27 -11.93 -26.91
C PHE A 311 23.34 -13.27 -26.16
N LEU A 312 22.94 -13.29 -24.88
CA LEU A 312 23.05 -14.48 -24.01
C LEU A 312 21.83 -15.42 -24.09
N PHE A 313 20.63 -14.86 -24.18
CA PHE A 313 19.41 -15.56 -24.54
C PHE A 313 19.19 -15.39 -26.04
N ALA A 314 19.01 -16.48 -26.79
CA ALA A 314 18.66 -16.47 -28.22
C ALA A 314 17.58 -15.40 -28.56
N PRO A 315 17.58 -14.83 -29.78
CA PRO A 315 17.23 -13.43 -30.02
C PRO A 315 15.86 -13.10 -29.46
N ILE A 316 15.85 -12.32 -28.37
CA ILE A 316 14.77 -11.37 -28.16
C ILE A 316 14.79 -10.52 -29.44
N ASP A 317 13.83 -10.71 -30.36
CA ASP A 317 13.85 -10.11 -31.69
C ASP A 317 14.23 -8.62 -31.60
N ALA A 318 15.50 -8.34 -31.88
CA ALA A 318 16.21 -7.12 -31.51
C ALA A 318 16.02 -6.04 -32.57
N SER A 319 14.80 -5.89 -33.08
CA SER A 319 14.39 -4.68 -33.81
C SER A 319 14.00 -3.57 -32.83
N THR A 320 14.49 -3.61 -31.60
CA THR A 320 14.06 -2.73 -30.51
C THR A 320 14.90 -1.46 -30.53
N ASP A 321 14.23 -0.32 -30.70
CA ASP A 321 14.86 0.99 -30.57
C ASP A 321 15.27 1.20 -29.10
N TYR A 322 16.54 0.95 -28.77
CA TYR A 322 17.08 1.15 -27.43
C TYR A 322 16.92 2.60 -26.94
N LEU A 323 16.88 3.57 -27.85
CA LEU A 323 16.60 4.96 -27.51
C LEU A 323 15.14 5.14 -27.09
N ALA A 324 14.21 4.44 -27.75
CA ALA A 324 12.81 4.40 -27.31
C ALA A 324 12.68 3.78 -25.91
N ILE A 325 13.39 2.68 -25.62
CA ILE A 325 13.41 2.07 -24.28
C ILE A 325 13.96 3.06 -23.24
N ALA A 326 15.07 3.74 -23.54
CA ALA A 326 15.64 4.73 -22.64
C ALA A 326 14.67 5.89 -22.37
N LYS A 327 13.99 6.39 -23.41
CA LYS A 327 12.93 7.41 -23.28
C LYS A 327 11.77 6.90 -22.42
N GLN A 328 11.32 5.66 -22.65
CA GLN A 328 10.25 5.05 -21.88
C GLN A 328 10.60 4.94 -20.39
N VAL A 329 11.81 4.47 -20.06
CA VAL A 329 12.31 4.41 -18.68
C VAL A 329 12.43 5.82 -18.07
N PHE A 330 12.92 6.80 -18.84
CA PHE A 330 12.99 8.19 -18.39
C PHE A 330 11.60 8.74 -18.03
N LEU A 331 10.63 8.63 -18.94
CA LEU A 331 9.27 9.13 -18.72
C LEU A 331 8.57 8.41 -17.55
N ALA A 332 8.73 7.08 -17.45
CA ALA A 332 8.02 6.27 -16.47
C ALA A 332 8.63 6.33 -15.06
N GLN A 333 9.94 6.54 -14.95
CA GLN A 333 10.65 6.38 -13.67
C GLN A 333 11.44 7.62 -13.25
N VAL A 334 12.32 8.15 -14.10
CA VAL A 334 13.23 9.24 -13.71
C VAL A 334 12.52 10.58 -13.65
N LEU A 335 11.66 10.88 -14.62
CA LEU A 335 10.86 12.10 -14.66
C LEU A 335 9.98 12.25 -13.40
N PRO A 336 9.09 11.30 -13.05
CA PRO A 336 8.27 11.43 -11.83
C PRO A 336 9.11 11.48 -10.55
N LEU A 337 10.21 10.72 -10.47
CA LEU A 337 11.11 10.78 -9.31
C LEU A 337 11.74 12.17 -9.15
N GLY A 338 12.25 12.74 -10.24
CA GLY A 338 12.82 14.08 -10.27
C GLY A 338 11.79 15.15 -9.92
N LEU A 339 10.57 15.05 -10.44
CA LEU A 339 9.45 15.93 -10.07
C LEU A 339 9.13 15.82 -8.58
N GLY A 340 9.14 14.61 -8.01
CA GLY A 340 8.88 14.41 -6.59
C GLY A 340 9.94 15.06 -5.70
N LEU A 341 11.22 14.90 -6.08
CA LEU A 341 12.34 15.55 -5.40
C LEU A 341 12.26 17.08 -5.51
N ALA A 342 11.86 17.60 -6.67
CA ALA A 342 11.64 19.03 -6.87
C ALA A 342 10.51 19.55 -5.99
N ILE A 343 9.35 18.88 -5.97
CA ILE A 343 8.23 19.22 -5.08
C ILE A 343 8.69 19.25 -3.63
N ARG A 344 9.45 18.24 -3.19
CA ARG A 344 10.00 18.23 -1.83
C ARG A 344 10.89 19.44 -1.56
N ARG A 345 11.77 19.80 -2.50
CA ARG A 345 12.70 20.92 -2.36
C ARG A 345 11.99 22.28 -2.24
N PHE A 346 10.90 22.46 -2.97
CA PHE A 346 10.17 23.73 -3.02
C PHE A 346 9.05 23.86 -1.98
N SER A 347 8.43 22.75 -1.56
CA SER A 347 7.23 22.79 -0.70
C SER A 347 7.50 22.63 0.80
N GLY A 348 8.76 22.43 1.23
CA GLY A 348 9.14 22.40 2.65
C GLY A 348 8.29 21.45 3.50
N GLU A 349 7.65 21.95 4.56
CA GLU A 349 6.75 21.17 5.43
C GLU A 349 5.51 20.64 4.70
N GLN A 350 4.99 21.36 3.68
CA GLN A 350 3.82 20.90 2.92
C GLN A 350 4.11 19.64 2.09
N ALA A 351 5.38 19.35 1.80
CA ALA A 351 5.79 18.13 1.11
C ALA A 351 5.39 16.87 1.89
N ALA A 352 5.32 16.94 3.22
CA ALA A 352 4.86 15.82 4.04
C ALA A 352 3.38 15.50 3.76
N ASN A 353 2.52 16.51 3.73
CA ASN A 353 1.08 16.35 3.46
C ASN A 353 0.83 15.86 2.03
N ILE A 354 1.50 16.47 1.04
CA ILE A 354 1.42 16.04 -0.36
C ILE A 354 1.92 14.60 -0.48
N GLY A 355 3.05 14.29 0.14
CA GLY A 355 3.65 12.95 0.14
C GLY A 355 2.73 11.90 0.73
N GLN A 356 2.01 12.22 1.82
CA GLN A 356 1.05 11.31 2.46
C GLN A 356 -0.16 11.04 1.57
N LEU A 357 -0.73 12.07 0.94
CA LEU A 357 -1.83 11.92 -0.02
C LEU A 357 -1.40 11.03 -1.20
N LEU A 358 -0.27 11.36 -1.82
CA LEU A 358 0.33 10.59 -2.91
C LEU A 358 0.61 9.14 -2.49
N SER A 359 1.10 8.92 -1.26
CA SER A 359 1.33 7.60 -0.69
C SER A 359 0.07 6.76 -0.68
N THR A 360 -1.01 7.33 -0.16
CA THR A 360 -2.31 6.66 -0.05
C THR A 360 -2.78 6.27 -1.44
N VAL A 361 -2.78 7.22 -2.38
CA VAL A 361 -3.16 6.99 -3.77
C VAL A 361 -2.34 5.87 -4.41
N ALA A 362 -1.01 5.97 -4.34
CA ALA A 362 -0.10 5.02 -4.97
C ALA A 362 -0.22 3.61 -4.39
N SER A 363 -0.37 3.52 -3.05
CA SER A 363 -0.56 2.23 -2.35
C SER A 363 -1.86 1.57 -2.76
N THR A 364 -2.92 2.35 -2.86
CA THR A 364 -4.24 1.91 -3.27
C THR A 364 -4.23 1.41 -4.71
N LEU A 365 -3.68 2.18 -5.65
CA LEU A 365 -3.56 1.76 -7.04
C LEU A 365 -2.72 0.50 -7.20
N PHE A 366 -1.61 0.42 -6.47
CA PHE A 366 -0.78 -0.77 -6.46
C PHE A 366 -1.52 -1.99 -5.89
N ALA A 367 -2.29 -1.83 -4.81
CA ALA A 367 -3.09 -2.92 -4.26
C ALA A 367 -4.12 -3.43 -5.28
N VAL A 368 -4.80 -2.54 -5.98
CA VAL A 368 -5.73 -2.90 -7.06
C VAL A 368 -5.00 -3.64 -8.18
N LEU A 369 -3.86 -3.12 -8.64
CA LEU A 369 -3.05 -3.76 -9.68
C LEU A 369 -2.56 -5.15 -9.24
N LEU A 370 -2.18 -5.30 -7.97
CA LEU A 370 -1.75 -6.58 -7.41
C LEU A 370 -2.90 -7.60 -7.38
N VAL A 371 -4.10 -7.18 -6.96
CA VAL A 371 -5.28 -8.05 -6.96
C VAL A 371 -5.68 -8.45 -8.38
N PHE A 372 -5.63 -7.50 -9.31
CA PHE A 372 -5.84 -7.76 -10.73
C PHE A 372 -4.82 -8.78 -11.27
N ALA A 373 -3.53 -8.58 -10.98
CA ALA A 373 -2.46 -9.51 -11.35
C ALA A 373 -2.64 -10.90 -10.73
N LEU A 374 -3.09 -11.02 -9.47
CA LEU A 374 -3.40 -12.30 -8.83
C LEU A 374 -4.58 -13.01 -9.51
N GLY A 375 -5.64 -12.28 -9.86
CA GLY A 375 -6.77 -12.82 -10.62
C GLY A 375 -6.34 -13.35 -11.99
N ILE A 376 -5.54 -12.56 -12.72
CA ILE A 376 -4.93 -12.98 -14.00
C ILE A 376 -4.10 -14.25 -13.81
N SER A 377 -3.32 -14.32 -12.73
CA SER A 377 -2.39 -15.43 -12.48
C SER A 377 -3.09 -16.79 -12.43
N VAL A 378 -4.33 -16.86 -11.95
CA VAL A 378 -5.12 -18.11 -11.91
C VAL A 378 -5.30 -18.74 -13.29
N VAL A 379 -5.51 -17.89 -14.31
CA VAL A 379 -5.69 -18.33 -15.70
C VAL A 379 -4.34 -18.53 -16.39
N VAL A 380 -3.37 -17.68 -16.06
CA VAL A 380 -2.09 -17.60 -16.74
C VAL A 380 -1.10 -18.66 -16.28
N LEU A 381 -1.01 -18.95 -14.97
CA LEU A 381 -0.05 -19.91 -14.41
C LEU A 381 -0.11 -21.29 -15.08
N PRO A 382 -1.29 -21.88 -15.36
CA PRO A 382 -1.39 -23.16 -16.08
C PRO A 382 -0.85 -23.14 -17.51
N THR A 383 -0.78 -21.96 -18.15
CA THR A 383 -0.27 -21.84 -19.53
C THR A 383 1.26 -21.81 -19.61
N ILE A 384 1.93 -21.58 -18.48
CA ILE A 384 3.38 -21.48 -18.43
C ILE A 384 3.98 -22.89 -18.40
N ALA A 385 4.99 -23.12 -19.25
CA ALA A 385 5.72 -24.38 -19.25
C ALA A 385 6.29 -24.67 -17.85
N TRP A 386 6.21 -25.92 -17.40
CA TRP A 386 6.71 -26.33 -16.08
C TRP A 386 8.18 -25.90 -15.84
N ARG A 387 9.01 -25.87 -16.89
CA ARG A 387 10.38 -25.36 -16.85
C ARG A 387 10.45 -23.90 -16.41
N GLY A 388 9.51 -23.06 -16.85
CA GLY A 388 9.38 -21.67 -16.39
C GLY A 388 8.98 -21.56 -14.93
N LEU A 389 8.08 -22.44 -14.46
CA LEU A 389 7.69 -22.51 -13.04
C LEU A 389 8.86 -22.92 -12.13
N VAL A 390 9.82 -23.70 -12.65
CA VAL A 390 11.06 -24.07 -11.95
C VAL A 390 12.13 -22.99 -12.04
N ALA A 391 12.26 -22.32 -13.20
CA ALA A 391 13.26 -21.28 -13.41
C ALA A 391 13.04 -20.07 -12.48
N ILE A 392 11.79 -19.64 -12.27
CA ILE A 392 11.48 -18.47 -11.45
C ILE A 392 12.02 -18.61 -10.01
N PRO A 393 11.69 -19.66 -9.23
CA PRO A 393 12.24 -19.85 -7.90
C PRO A 393 13.76 -19.89 -7.86
N LEU A 394 14.40 -20.57 -8.83
CA LEU A 394 15.86 -20.68 -8.89
C LEU A 394 16.51 -19.30 -9.08
N ILE A 395 15.97 -18.48 -9.98
CA ILE A 395 16.44 -17.11 -10.23
C ILE A 395 16.25 -16.24 -8.99
N VAL A 396 15.12 -16.36 -8.30
CA VAL A 396 14.82 -15.59 -7.09
C VAL A 396 15.76 -15.99 -5.95
N VAL A 397 15.96 -17.29 -5.71
CA VAL A 397 16.90 -17.79 -4.70
C VAL A 397 18.33 -17.33 -5.01
N PHE A 398 18.74 -17.42 -6.27
CA PHE A 398 20.04 -16.92 -6.71
C PHE A 398 20.20 -15.41 -6.45
N GLY A 399 19.20 -14.60 -6.83
CA GLY A 399 19.23 -13.15 -6.58
C GLY A 399 19.28 -12.79 -5.09
N LEU A 400 18.51 -13.49 -4.26
CA LEU A 400 18.58 -13.34 -2.80
C LEU A 400 19.96 -13.71 -2.26
N ALA A 401 20.52 -14.83 -2.71
CA ALA A 401 21.86 -15.28 -2.30
C ALA A 401 22.93 -14.26 -2.69
N CYS A 402 22.97 -13.82 -3.95
CA CYS A 402 23.94 -12.82 -4.42
C CYS A 402 23.83 -11.52 -3.63
N GLY A 403 22.62 -10.99 -3.44
CA GLY A 403 22.44 -9.74 -2.71
C GLY A 403 22.73 -9.88 -1.21
N HIS A 404 22.45 -11.04 -0.60
CA HIS A 404 22.80 -11.30 0.80
C HIS A 404 24.32 -11.40 1.00
N SER A 405 25.00 -12.15 0.13
CA SER A 405 26.47 -12.33 0.19
C SER A 405 27.23 -11.03 -0.04
N LEU A 406 26.72 -10.14 -0.90
CA LEU A 406 27.35 -8.86 -1.23
C LEU A 406 26.88 -7.70 -0.34
N GLY A 407 25.96 -7.95 0.57
CA GLY A 407 25.28 -6.92 1.35
C GLY A 407 26.02 -6.38 2.58
N GLY A 408 27.30 -6.67 2.73
CA GLY A 408 28.13 -6.18 3.85
C GLY A 408 28.01 -7.02 5.13
N PRO A 409 28.58 -6.57 6.26
CA PRO A 409 28.54 -7.31 7.53
C PRO A 409 27.20 -7.19 8.26
N GLU A 410 26.51 -6.06 8.13
CA GLU A 410 25.26 -5.78 8.84
C GLU A 410 24.06 -6.47 8.18
N MET A 411 23.27 -7.19 8.98
CA MET A 411 22.09 -7.89 8.48
C MET A 411 21.06 -6.94 7.85
N GLY A 412 20.92 -5.73 8.37
CA GLY A 412 20.01 -4.71 7.82
C GLY A 412 20.37 -4.27 6.39
N ALA A 413 21.67 -4.21 6.06
CA ALA A 413 22.15 -3.92 4.72
C ALA A 413 22.07 -5.15 3.81
N ARG A 414 22.36 -6.36 4.33
CA ARG A 414 22.19 -7.63 3.60
C ARG A 414 20.77 -7.85 3.14
N SER A 415 19.80 -7.66 4.02
CA SER A 415 18.39 -7.84 3.67
C SER A 415 17.92 -6.75 2.70
N ALA A 416 18.37 -5.50 2.83
CA ALA A 416 18.09 -4.43 1.86
C ALA A 416 18.60 -4.77 0.44
N ILE A 417 19.85 -5.22 0.32
CA ILE A 417 20.47 -5.51 -0.97
C ILE A 417 19.93 -6.81 -1.57
N ALA A 418 19.69 -7.85 -0.77
CA ALA A 418 19.04 -9.08 -1.23
C ALA A 418 17.63 -8.85 -1.77
N THR A 419 16.78 -8.16 -0.99
CA THR A 419 15.42 -7.82 -1.43
C THR A 419 15.44 -6.86 -2.62
N GLY A 420 16.38 -5.91 -2.63
CA GLY A 420 16.66 -5.01 -3.76
C GLY A 420 17.04 -5.74 -5.04
N THR A 421 17.85 -6.79 -4.93
CA THR A 421 18.33 -7.58 -6.07
C THR A 421 17.17 -8.28 -6.78
N ILE A 422 16.22 -8.87 -6.04
CA ILE A 422 15.09 -9.57 -6.67
C ILE A 422 13.87 -8.68 -6.98
N ALA A 423 13.76 -7.52 -6.32
CA ALA A 423 12.63 -6.61 -6.49
C ALA A 423 12.77 -5.79 -7.78
N ARG A 424 12.48 -6.42 -8.92
CA ARG A 424 12.40 -5.79 -10.23
C ARG A 424 11.07 -5.07 -10.43
N ASN A 425 11.07 -3.98 -11.19
CA ASN A 425 9.88 -3.21 -11.54
C ASN A 425 9.02 -3.97 -12.57
N ALA A 426 8.17 -4.87 -12.09
CA ALA A 426 7.31 -5.68 -12.93
C ALA A 426 6.36 -4.84 -13.80
N GLY A 427 5.86 -3.70 -13.29
CA GLY A 427 5.02 -2.82 -14.08
C GLY A 427 5.77 -2.23 -15.29
N MET A 428 7.04 -1.85 -15.11
CA MET A 428 7.87 -1.39 -16.23
C MET A 428 8.15 -2.54 -17.21
N ALA A 429 8.41 -3.75 -16.72
CA ALA A 429 8.59 -4.91 -17.59
C ALA A 429 7.34 -5.21 -18.43
N LEU A 430 6.14 -5.15 -17.83
CA LEU A 430 4.87 -5.28 -18.55
C LEU A 430 4.72 -4.21 -19.63
N PHE A 431 5.03 -2.95 -19.29
CA PHE A 431 4.97 -1.83 -20.23
C PHE A 431 5.95 -2.01 -21.40
N LEU A 432 7.20 -2.41 -21.14
CA LEU A 432 8.20 -2.67 -22.19
C LEU A 432 7.76 -3.81 -23.11
N LEU A 433 7.23 -4.90 -22.56
CA LEU A 433 6.75 -6.03 -23.35
C LEU A 433 5.57 -5.64 -24.24
N ALA A 434 4.60 -4.90 -23.70
CA ALA A 434 3.44 -4.45 -24.46
C ALA A 434 3.81 -3.43 -25.55
N ALA A 435 4.68 -2.46 -25.24
CA ALA A 435 5.07 -1.40 -26.16
C ALA A 435 5.94 -1.88 -27.33
N ASN A 436 6.62 -3.02 -27.19
CA ASN A 436 7.55 -3.56 -28.19
C ASN A 436 7.04 -4.85 -28.85
N GLY A 437 5.74 -5.12 -28.82
CA GLY A 437 5.14 -6.28 -29.51
C GLY A 437 5.43 -7.64 -28.88
N ALA A 438 6.05 -7.68 -27.69
CA ALA A 438 6.39 -8.89 -26.95
C ALA A 438 5.34 -9.25 -25.88
N GLY A 439 4.07 -8.90 -26.12
CA GLY A 439 2.96 -9.10 -25.19
C GLY A 439 2.71 -10.56 -24.78
N ASN A 440 3.09 -11.51 -25.64
CA ASN A 440 3.02 -12.94 -25.36
C ASN A 440 3.91 -13.41 -24.18
N ALA A 441 4.83 -12.57 -23.70
CA ALA A 441 5.69 -12.82 -22.55
C ALA A 441 5.18 -12.18 -21.22
N ILE A 442 4.11 -11.37 -21.27
CA ILE A 442 3.45 -10.79 -20.09
C ILE A 442 3.08 -11.85 -19.04
N PRO A 443 2.51 -13.02 -19.43
CA PRO A 443 2.30 -14.15 -18.53
C PRO A 443 3.45 -14.47 -17.57
N THR A 444 4.68 -14.45 -18.09
CA THR A 444 5.87 -14.80 -17.31
C THR A 444 6.21 -13.75 -16.26
N VAL A 445 6.03 -12.47 -16.58
CA VAL A 445 6.23 -11.37 -15.62
C VAL A 445 5.21 -11.48 -14.48
N ILE A 446 3.94 -11.74 -14.81
CA ILE A 446 2.87 -11.93 -13.81
C ILE A 446 3.19 -13.12 -12.90
N ALA A 447 3.59 -14.26 -13.48
CA ALA A 447 3.97 -15.43 -12.71
C ALA A 447 5.19 -15.19 -11.82
N TYR A 448 6.20 -14.44 -12.29
CA TYR A 448 7.32 -14.04 -11.43
C TYR A 448 6.87 -13.19 -10.25
N VAL A 449 5.94 -12.25 -10.44
CA VAL A 449 5.44 -11.41 -9.33
C VAL A 449 4.84 -12.27 -8.22
N VAL A 450 4.07 -13.31 -8.58
CA VAL A 450 3.42 -14.20 -7.61
C VAL A 450 4.38 -15.22 -7.04
N ILE A 451 4.98 -16.06 -7.89
CA ILE A 451 5.87 -17.14 -7.47
C ILE A 451 7.10 -16.55 -6.78
N GLY A 452 7.71 -15.51 -7.33
CA GLY A 452 8.88 -14.87 -6.73
C GLY A 452 8.59 -14.21 -5.39
N ALA A 453 7.39 -13.63 -5.19
CA ALA A 453 6.98 -13.17 -3.88
C ALA A 453 6.89 -14.32 -2.88
N LEU A 454 6.24 -15.44 -3.26
CA LEU A 454 6.12 -16.63 -2.42
C LEU A 454 7.48 -17.24 -2.09
N THR A 455 8.39 -17.34 -3.08
CA THR A 455 9.75 -17.85 -2.89
C THR A 455 10.59 -16.97 -1.98
N ALA A 456 10.37 -15.64 -1.99
CA ALA A 456 11.11 -14.71 -1.13
C ALA A 456 10.59 -14.64 0.31
N LEU A 457 9.36 -15.10 0.59
CA LEU A 457 8.75 -15.01 1.93
C LEU A 457 9.61 -15.65 3.04
N PRO A 458 10.13 -16.89 2.90
CA PRO A 458 10.93 -17.52 3.95
C PRO A 458 12.18 -16.70 4.31
N TYR A 459 12.87 -16.16 3.30
CA TYR A 459 14.04 -15.30 3.50
C TYR A 459 13.66 -14.01 4.23
N ASN A 460 12.57 -13.35 3.82
CA ASN A 460 12.12 -12.11 4.45
C ASN A 460 11.76 -12.32 5.93
N ILE A 461 11.06 -13.40 6.25
CA ILE A 461 10.71 -13.75 7.64
C ILE A 461 11.97 -14.02 8.46
N TRP A 462 12.91 -14.79 7.93
CA TRP A 462 14.17 -15.10 8.59
C TRP A 462 15.04 -13.86 8.83
N ALA A 463 15.21 -13.00 7.82
CA ALA A 463 15.98 -11.77 7.92
C ALA A 463 15.38 -10.78 8.93
N LYS A 464 14.04 -10.69 8.97
CA LYS A 464 13.32 -9.86 9.95
C LYS A 464 13.55 -10.34 11.38
N ARG A 465 13.56 -11.65 11.63
CA ARG A 465 13.83 -12.20 12.97
C ARG A 465 15.23 -11.89 13.47
N GLN A 466 16.22 -11.81 12.57
CA GLN A 466 17.61 -11.51 12.95
C GLN A 466 17.90 -10.02 13.18
N THR A 467 17.01 -9.15 12.72
CA THR A 467 17.16 -7.69 12.85
C THR A 467 16.37 -7.13 14.03
N GLN A 468 15.44 -7.91 14.59
CA GLN A 468 14.74 -7.57 15.84
C GLN A 468 15.68 -7.80 17.04
N PRO A 469 15.75 -6.87 18.01
CA PRO A 469 16.47 -7.12 19.25
C PRO A 469 15.86 -8.34 19.94
N VAL A 470 16.70 -9.22 20.48
CA VAL A 470 16.25 -10.29 21.37
C VAL A 470 15.68 -9.61 22.61
N GLU A 471 14.35 -9.53 22.72
CA GLU A 471 13.70 -9.29 24.01
C GLU A 471 14.09 -10.47 24.90
N ASN A 472 14.95 -10.22 25.88
CA ASN A 472 15.21 -11.16 26.96
C ASN A 472 13.88 -11.33 27.70
N PRO A 473 13.25 -12.52 27.72
CA PRO A 473 12.17 -12.77 28.66
C PRO A 473 12.80 -12.76 30.06
N ALA A 474 12.52 -11.72 30.82
CA ALA A 474 12.82 -11.63 32.25
C ALA A 474 11.87 -12.52 33.06
#